data_AF-A0A0F9I5D6-F1
#
_entry.id   AF-A0A0F9I5D6-F1
#
_cell.length_a   1.000
_cell.length_b   1.000
_cell.length_c   1.000
_cell.angle_alpha   90.00
_cell.angle_beta   90.00
_cell.angle_gamma   90.00
#
_symmetry.space_group_name_H-M   'P 1'
#
loop_
_entity.id
_entity.type
_entity.pdbx_description
1 polymer ?
#
loop_
_entity_poly.entity_id
_entity_poly.type
_entity_poly.pdbx_seq_one_letter_code
_entity_poly.pdbx_strand_id
1 'polypeptide(L)' 'YGSSIQSPQQQLTTFFSMESADWEELAAKLQLRYRGQDNAPELVRADIQEYVTRMSRLAYGGRA' A
#
# COMPACT_ATOMS: atom_id res chain seq x y z
N TYR A 1 9.40 0.52 -21.89
CA TYR A 1 9.62 -0.61 -20.97
C TYR A 1 10.54 -0.20 -19.82
N GLY A 2 10.13 0.77 -19.01
CA GLY A 2 10.99 1.34 -17.95
C GLY A 2 10.20 1.49 -16.66
N SER A 3 9.50 0.44 -16.23
CA SER A 3 9.00 0.39 -14.86
C SER A 3 10.20 -0.07 -14.03
N SER A 4 10.98 0.87 -13.53
CA SER A 4 12.04 0.57 -12.58
C SER A 4 11.38 -0.12 -11.40
N ILE A 5 11.68 -1.41 -11.22
CA ILE A 5 11.17 -2.19 -10.10
C ILE A 5 11.69 -1.51 -8.84
N GLN A 6 10.84 -0.73 -8.18
CA GLN A 6 11.19 -0.05 -6.94
C GLN A 6 11.52 -1.12 -5.90
N SER A 7 12.63 -0.93 -5.17
CA SER A 7 12.95 -1.83 -4.07
C SER A 7 11.86 -1.77 -2.99
N PRO A 8 11.68 -2.82 -2.18
CA PRO A 8 10.65 -2.80 -1.16
C PRO A 8 10.74 -1.62 -0.19
N GLN A 9 11.97 -1.19 0.08
CA GLN A 9 12.29 -0.02 0.89
C GLN A 9 11.88 1.28 0.20
N GLN A 10 12.17 1.43 -1.10
CA GLN A 10 11.73 2.59 -1.89
C GLN A 10 10.22 2.67 -1.99
N GLN A 11 9.53 1.54 -2.13
CA GLN A 11 8.08 1.49 -2.15
C GLN A 11 7.47 1.94 -0.82
N LEU A 12 8.04 1.53 0.33
CA LEU A 12 7.64 2.04 1.64
C LEU A 12 7.92 3.54 1.77
N THR A 13 9.10 4.01 1.34
CA THR A 13 9.43 5.44 1.37
C THR A 13 8.43 6.24 0.53
N THR A 14 8.13 5.81 -0.69
CA THR A 14 7.11 6.45 -1.53
C THR A 14 5.74 6.44 -0.85
N PHE A 15 5.35 5.31 -0.25
CA PHE A 15 4.07 5.18 0.45
C PHE A 15 3.96 6.13 1.66
N PHE A 16 5.00 6.24 2.48
CA PHE A 16 5.01 7.17 3.61
C PHE A 16 5.22 8.63 3.21
N SER A 17 5.77 8.89 2.02
CA SER A 17 5.93 10.22 1.44
C SER A 17 4.75 10.64 0.55
N MET A 18 3.69 9.84 0.44
CA MET A 18 2.48 10.20 -0.31
C MET A 18 1.85 11.46 0.29
N GLU A 19 1.50 12.41 -0.57
CA GLU A 19 0.75 13.58 -0.15
C GLU A 19 -0.74 13.24 0.04
N SER A 20 -1.48 14.14 0.68
CA SER A 20 -2.91 13.97 0.93
C SER A 20 -3.70 13.63 -0.34
N ALA A 21 -3.33 14.23 -1.48
CA ALA A 21 -3.98 13.99 -2.76
C ALA A 21 -3.76 12.55 -3.28
N ASP A 22 -2.53 12.03 -3.16
CA ASP A 22 -2.22 10.65 -3.54
C ASP A 22 -2.96 9.65 -2.64
N TRP A 23 -3.09 9.98 -1.35
CA TRP A 23 -3.87 9.20 -0.39
C TRP A 23 -5.36 9.16 -0.73
N GLU A 24 -5.94 10.29 -1.15
CA GLU A 24 -7.33 10.35 -1.60
C GLU A 24 -7.54 9.51 -2.87
N GLU A 25 -6.62 9.56 -3.83
CA GLU A 25 -6.68 8.71 -5.02
C GLU A 25 -6.56 7.21 -4.69
N LEU A 26 -5.66 6.85 -3.78
CA LEU A 26 -5.48 5.48 -3.32
C LEU A 26 -6.74 4.99 -2.59
N ALA A 27 -7.28 5.80 -1.69
CA ALA A 27 -8.50 5.50 -0.96
C ALA A 27 -9.70 5.34 -1.89
N ALA A 28 -9.85 6.20 -2.91
CA ALA A 28 -10.91 6.09 -3.92
C ALA A 28 -10.79 4.79 -4.72
N LYS A 29 -9.57 4.39 -5.14
CA LYS A 29 -9.33 3.12 -5.83
C LYS A 29 -9.66 1.92 -4.94
N LEU A 30 -9.26 1.96 -3.67
CA LEU A 30 -9.55 0.90 -2.70
C LEU A 30 -11.05 0.82 -2.39
N GLN A 31 -11.74 1.94 -2.25
CA GLN A 31 -13.20 1.98 -2.08
C GLN A 31 -13.94 1.45 -3.31
N LEU A 32 -13.48 1.75 -4.53
CA LEU A 32 -14.03 1.17 -5.75
C LEU A 32 -13.83 -0.35 -5.81
N ARG A 33 -12.67 -0.84 -5.35
CA ARG A 33 -12.36 -2.27 -5.28
C ARG A 33 -13.28 -3.02 -4.32
N TYR A 34 -13.59 -2.44 -3.17
CA TYR A 34 -14.46 -3.02 -2.15
C TYR A 34 -15.91 -2.50 -2.22
N ARG A 35 -16.31 -1.90 -3.34
CA ARG A 35 -17.65 -1.35 -3.50
C ARG A 35 -18.70 -2.44 -3.33
N GLY A 36 -19.67 -2.19 -2.45
CA GLY A 36 -20.75 -3.14 -2.16
C GLY A 36 -20.43 -4.17 -1.08
N GLN A 37 -19.27 -4.07 -0.41
CA GLN A 37 -18.99 -4.83 0.80
C GLN A 37 -19.32 -3.99 2.04
N ASP A 38 -20.12 -4.53 2.95
CA ASP A 38 -20.51 -3.87 4.21
C ASP A 38 -19.31 -3.50 5.09
N ASN A 39 -18.22 -4.24 4.97
CA ASN A 39 -16.97 -4.07 5.70
C ASN A 39 -15.85 -3.42 4.85
N ALA A 40 -16.20 -2.71 3.78
CA ALA A 40 -15.24 -1.99 2.93
C ALA A 40 -14.16 -1.21 3.70
N PRO A 41 -14.46 -0.35 4.71
CA PRO A 41 -13.41 0.39 5.41
C PRO A 41 -12.42 -0.50 6.18
N GLU A 42 -12.87 -1.63 6.71
CA GLU A 42 -12.01 -2.59 7.41
C GLU A 42 -11.09 -3.31 6.42
N LEU A 43 -11.60 -3.66 5.24
CA LEU A 43 -10.83 -4.30 4.18
C LEU A 43 -9.77 -3.38 3.59
N VAL A 44 -10.09 -2.10 3.39
CA VAL A 44 -9.12 -1.07 2.98
C VAL A 44 -7.98 -0.99 4.01
N ARG A 45 -8.32 -0.96 5.31
CA ARG A 45 -7.33 -0.91 6.38
C ARG A 45 -6.46 -2.17 6.41
N ALA A 46 -7.08 -3.35 6.26
CA ALA A 46 -6.36 -4.62 6.23
C ALA A 46 -5.41 -4.72 5.03
N ASP A 47 -5.83 -4.29 3.84
CA ASP A 47 -5.01 -4.28 2.62
C ASP A 47 -3.80 -3.34 2.77
N ILE A 48 -3.99 -2.15 3.34
CA ILE A 48 -2.91 -1.22 3.67
C ILE A 48 -1.94 -1.84 4.70
N GLN A 49 -2.46 -2.45 5.77
CA GLN A 49 -1.62 -3.08 6.79
C GLN A 49 -0.83 -4.26 6.23
N GLU A 50 -1.45 -5.08 5.39
CA GLU A 50 -0.80 -6.20 4.71
C GLU A 50 0.31 -5.71 3.78
N TYR A 51 0.04 -4.67 2.99
CA TYR A 51 1.03 -4.03 2.13
C TYR A 51 2.24 -3.57 2.95
N VAL A 52 2.04 -2.74 3.98
CA VAL A 52 3.15 -2.25 4.81
C VAL A 52 3.90 -3.40 5.48
N THR A 53 3.20 -4.40 5.99
CA THR A 53 3.82 -5.57 6.65
C THR A 53 4.67 -6.38 5.67
N ARG A 54 4.13 -6.70 4.50
CA ARG A 54 4.84 -7.44 3.45
C ARG A 54 6.06 -6.67 2.97
N MET A 55 5.90 -5.38 2.70
CA MET A 55 6.97 -4.54 2.21
C MET A 55 8.04 -4.30 3.28
N SER A 56 7.66 -4.20 4.55
CA SER A 56 8.61 -4.12 5.67
C SER A 56 9.39 -5.42 5.84
N ARG A 57 8.74 -6.58 5.71
CA ARG A 57 9.42 -7.89 5.70
C ARG A 57 10.38 -8.03 4.53
N LEU A 58 10.02 -7.54 3.35
CA LEU A 58 10.91 -7.59 2.18
C LEU A 58 12.04 -6.56 2.26
N ALA A 59 11.81 -5.40 2.86
CA ALA A 59 12.80 -4.34 3.01
C ALA A 59 13.81 -4.63 4.13
N TYR A 60 13.36 -5.18 5.25
CA TYR A 60 14.16 -5.35 6.47
C TYR A 60 14.32 -6.81 6.92
N GLY A 61 13.52 -7.74 6.40
CA GLY A 61 13.59 -9.18 6.73
C GLY A 61 14.64 -9.95 5.93
N GLY A 62 15.51 -9.26 5.17
CA GLY A 62 16.71 -9.84 4.58
C GLY A 62 17.79 -10.06 5.63
N ARG A 63 17.59 -11.05 6.52
CA ARG A 63 18.53 -11.76 7.43
C ARG A 63 17.91 -11.95 8.82
N ALA A 64 17.36 -13.14 9.05
CA ALA A 64 17.65 -13.93 10.25
C ALA A 64 18.34 -15.21 9.76
#